data_AF-A0AAE7TN71-F1
#
_entry.id   AF-A0AAE7TN71-F1
#
_cell.length_a   1.000
_cell.length_b   1.000
_cell.length_c   1.000
_cell.angle_alpha   90.00
_cell.angle_beta   90.00
_cell.angle_gamma   90.00
#
_symmetry.space_group_name_H-M   'P 1'
#
loop_
_entity.id
_entity.type
_entity.pdbx_description
1 polymer ?
#
loop_
_entity_poly.entity_id
_entity_poly.type
_entity_poly.pdbx_seq_one_letter_code
_entity_poly.pdbx_strand_id
1 'polypeptide(L)'
;MFLALLDINDEVQLHSRFIYSLLDPNSSHYQKELFLELFIKACGLEDFGLDPQSAKAYKEYENIDIYITDGAKHIILENKINAGDQEAQIKRYIKTVQKENDGEAEIYVLFLSPQGREPSGYSLSGLKIEGGKILEKNGDKVAKFKAISYDKEIITWLGLCLDEAGNLANLAAVISQYKNVIEKIYGKYKGVQMDERKIIEIILKNYDVVDEIRNKYFDMANANRLNEFMSNVKTELEKRLSQEWCVEIEEADPSRYFTPIYIFKRSWDNGYLLAFVLEFDSKKFLYPYIGLAYDTDRINKAYIDSIQVKISSEWNIGTRFARWK
;
A
#
# COMPACT_ATOMS: atom_id res chain seq x y z
N MET A 1 19.05 -3.82 1.77
CA MET A 1 20.38 -3.38 2.23
C MET A 1 20.29 -2.05 2.98
N PHE A 2 19.65 -1.02 2.42
CA PHE A 2 19.40 0.26 3.12
C PHE A 2 18.88 0.12 4.56
N LEU A 3 17.79 -0.63 4.75
CA LEU A 3 17.18 -0.81 6.08
C LEU A 3 17.98 -1.71 7.04
N ALA A 4 19.10 -2.29 6.60
CA ALA A 4 20.03 -2.95 7.51
C ALA A 4 21.02 -1.96 8.14
N LEU A 5 21.14 -0.75 7.57
CA LEU A 5 22.08 0.28 7.99
C LEU A 5 21.37 1.46 8.66
N LEU A 6 20.15 1.78 8.24
CA LEU A 6 19.41 2.98 8.66
C LEU A 6 17.95 2.64 8.94
N ASP A 7 17.34 3.42 9.84
CA ASP A 7 15.90 3.31 10.13
C ASP A 7 15.09 3.75 8.90
N ILE A 8 13.93 3.11 8.67
CA ILE A 8 13.04 3.45 7.57
C ILE A 8 12.49 4.88 7.66
N ASN A 9 12.53 5.48 8.85
CA ASN A 9 12.07 6.84 9.10
C ASN A 9 13.22 7.85 9.19
N ASP A 10 14.45 7.45 8.85
CA ASP A 10 15.63 8.34 8.88
C ASP A 10 15.58 9.35 7.72
N GLU A 11 14.94 10.48 7.97
CA GLU A 11 14.76 11.55 6.99
C GLU A 11 16.09 12.05 6.40
N VAL A 12 17.12 12.17 7.24
CA VAL A 12 18.38 12.82 6.86
C VAL A 12 19.33 11.84 6.17
N GLN A 13 19.67 10.74 6.85
CA GLN A 13 20.74 9.84 6.40
C GLN A 13 20.28 8.86 5.35
N LEU A 14 18.99 8.47 5.35
CA LEU A 14 18.44 7.57 4.35
C LEU A 14 17.79 8.35 3.21
N HIS A 15 16.78 9.16 3.52
CA HIS A 15 15.94 9.73 2.48
C HIS A 15 16.57 10.92 1.77
N SER A 16 16.89 11.99 2.50
CA SER A 16 17.46 13.20 1.92
C SER A 16 18.80 12.92 1.27
N ARG A 17 19.66 12.11 1.91
CA ARG A 17 20.95 11.71 1.33
C ARG A 17 20.82 10.93 0.02
N PHE A 18 19.87 9.99 -0.07
CA PHE A 18 19.67 9.23 -1.30
C PHE A 18 19.13 10.12 -2.42
N ILE A 19 18.07 10.88 -2.14
CA ILE A 19 17.47 11.80 -3.11
C ILE A 19 18.51 12.80 -3.61
N TYR A 20 19.24 13.46 -2.69
CA TYR A 20 20.33 14.38 -3.03
C TYR A 20 21.36 13.73 -3.95
N SER A 21 21.76 12.48 -3.67
CA SER A 21 22.78 11.79 -4.45
C SER A 21 22.40 11.57 -5.91
N LEU A 22 21.11 11.57 -6.25
CA LEU A 22 20.61 11.50 -7.63
C LEU A 22 20.31 12.88 -8.23
N LEU A 23 19.99 13.88 -7.40
CA LEU A 23 19.66 15.23 -7.87
C LEU A 23 20.89 16.09 -8.17
N ASP A 24 22.04 15.81 -7.54
CA ASP A 24 23.27 16.56 -7.77
C ASP A 24 23.92 16.15 -9.11
N PRO A 25 23.96 17.03 -10.13
CA PRO A 25 24.56 16.71 -11.42
C PRO A 25 26.05 16.33 -11.34
N ASN A 26 26.74 16.72 -10.25
CA ASN A 26 28.15 16.44 -10.01
C ASN A 26 28.40 15.20 -9.13
N SER A 27 27.34 14.49 -8.74
CA SER A 27 27.44 13.28 -7.94
C SER A 27 27.97 12.08 -8.74
N SER A 28 28.42 11.05 -8.03
CA SER A 28 29.10 9.87 -8.59
C SER A 28 28.17 8.86 -9.28
N HIS A 29 26.94 9.24 -9.63
CA HIS A 29 26.07 8.41 -10.48
C HIS A 29 26.37 8.55 -11.97
N TYR A 30 27.21 9.53 -12.37
CA TYR A 30 27.69 9.74 -13.75
C TYR A 30 26.59 9.96 -14.80
N GLN A 31 25.38 10.36 -14.39
CA GLN A 31 24.29 10.69 -15.32
C GLN A 31 24.21 12.20 -15.61
N LYS A 32 25.14 12.98 -15.07
CA LYS A 32 25.12 14.45 -15.13
C LYS A 32 23.73 14.99 -14.72
N GLU A 33 23.18 15.96 -15.45
CA GLU A 33 21.91 16.63 -15.19
C GLU A 33 20.66 15.77 -15.41
N LEU A 34 20.77 14.61 -16.07
CA LEU A 34 19.63 13.79 -16.51
C LEU A 34 18.63 13.50 -15.39
N PHE A 35 19.11 13.08 -14.21
CA PHE A 35 18.22 12.75 -13.10
C PHE A 35 17.54 13.99 -12.50
N LEU A 36 18.20 15.15 -12.53
CA LEU A 36 17.59 16.42 -12.13
C LEU A 36 16.52 16.87 -13.14
N GLU A 37 16.77 16.73 -14.44
CA GLU A 37 15.78 17.01 -15.50
C GLU A 37 14.52 16.15 -15.32
N LEU A 38 14.70 14.84 -15.08
CA LEU A 38 13.60 13.93 -14.83
C LEU A 38 12.84 14.28 -13.55
N PHE A 39 13.53 14.78 -12.52
CA PHE A 39 12.89 15.24 -11.28
C PHE A 39 12.02 16.48 -11.53
N ILE A 40 12.56 17.48 -12.24
CA ILE A 40 11.85 18.70 -12.63
C ILE A 40 10.57 18.34 -13.39
N LYS A 41 10.68 17.41 -14.35
CA LYS A 41 9.53 16.89 -15.12
C LYS A 41 8.52 16.16 -14.24
N ALA A 42 8.96 15.23 -13.40
CA ALA A 42 8.07 14.47 -12.51
C ALA A 42 7.34 15.39 -11.51
N CYS A 43 7.98 16.48 -11.09
CA CYS A 43 7.40 17.49 -10.23
C CYS A 43 6.63 18.58 -10.99
N GLY A 44 6.55 18.57 -12.32
CA GLY A 44 5.83 19.58 -13.11
C GLY A 44 6.40 21.00 -12.92
N LEU A 45 7.73 21.12 -12.87
CA LEU A 45 8.46 22.36 -12.59
C LEU A 45 9.13 22.95 -13.83
N GLU A 46 8.80 22.48 -15.04
CA GLU A 46 9.42 22.91 -16.29
C GLU A 46 9.30 24.43 -16.49
N ASP A 47 8.13 25.00 -16.16
CA ASP A 47 7.85 26.43 -16.26
C ASP A 47 8.56 27.28 -15.17
N PHE A 48 9.29 26.66 -14.25
CA PHE A 48 10.14 27.40 -13.30
C PHE A 48 11.39 27.96 -13.99
N GLY A 49 11.88 27.26 -15.02
CA GLY A 49 13.01 27.68 -15.83
C GLY A 49 14.36 27.59 -15.10
N LEU A 50 14.53 26.63 -14.19
CA LEU A 50 15.84 26.29 -13.63
C LEU A 50 16.66 25.56 -14.69
N ASP A 51 17.91 25.98 -14.91
CA ASP A 51 18.85 25.36 -15.84
C ASP A 51 19.59 24.18 -15.19
N PRO A 52 19.30 22.92 -15.57
CA PRO A 52 19.91 21.75 -14.95
C PRO A 52 21.40 21.60 -15.25
N GLN A 53 21.91 22.19 -16.33
CA GLN A 53 23.31 22.05 -16.72
C GLN A 53 24.26 22.88 -15.84
N SER A 54 23.80 24.03 -15.37
CA SER A 54 24.55 24.90 -14.46
C SER A 54 24.15 24.71 -12.99
N ALA A 55 23.13 23.90 -12.72
CA ALA A 55 22.64 23.62 -11.39
C ALA A 55 23.65 22.93 -10.48
N LYS A 56 23.61 23.32 -9.20
CA LYS A 56 24.29 22.67 -8.09
C LYS A 56 23.25 22.27 -7.05
N ALA A 57 23.41 21.08 -6.48
CA ALA A 57 22.65 20.66 -5.33
C ALA A 57 23.53 20.65 -4.08
N TYR A 58 22.92 20.94 -2.94
CA TYR A 58 23.54 20.92 -1.63
C TYR A 58 22.63 20.16 -0.66
N LYS A 59 23.25 19.44 0.26
CA LYS A 59 22.56 18.73 1.34
C LYS A 59 22.84 19.44 2.66
N GLU A 60 21.80 19.63 3.47
CA GLU A 60 21.89 20.30 4.79
C GLU A 60 22.43 21.74 4.73
N TYR A 61 22.28 22.43 3.59
CA TYR A 61 22.73 23.81 3.40
C TYR A 61 21.88 24.76 4.24
N GLU A 62 22.48 25.45 5.21
CA GLU A 62 21.74 26.33 6.15
C GLU A 62 20.56 25.63 6.84
N ASN A 63 20.71 24.32 7.10
CA ASN A 63 19.69 23.41 7.64
C ASN A 63 18.53 23.09 6.68
N ILE A 64 18.63 23.42 5.39
CA ILE A 64 17.70 22.94 4.35
C ILE A 64 18.11 21.52 3.97
N ASP A 65 17.16 20.57 3.97
CA ASP A 65 17.46 19.17 3.66
C ASP A 65 18.15 19.02 2.30
N ILE A 66 17.54 19.57 1.24
CA ILE A 66 18.13 19.64 -0.11
C ILE A 66 17.86 21.00 -0.72
N TYR A 67 18.93 21.66 -1.17
CA TYR A 67 18.89 22.96 -1.83
C TYR A 67 19.48 22.84 -3.24
N ILE A 68 18.77 23.32 -4.27
CA ILE A 68 19.21 23.24 -5.67
C ILE A 68 19.15 24.62 -6.29
N THR A 69 20.20 25.02 -7.00
CA THR A 69 20.26 26.34 -7.65
C THR A 69 21.16 26.36 -8.87
N ASP A 70 20.77 27.12 -9.89
CA ASP A 70 21.59 27.50 -11.05
C ASP A 70 22.22 28.90 -10.89
N GLY A 71 22.04 29.53 -9.73
CA GLY A 71 22.46 30.90 -9.42
C GLY A 71 21.37 31.96 -9.59
N ALA A 72 20.30 31.69 -10.33
CA ALA A 72 19.16 32.60 -10.50
C ALA A 72 17.85 32.04 -9.92
N LYS A 73 17.66 30.72 -10.06
CA LYS A 73 16.52 29.95 -9.57
C LYS A 73 16.95 29.10 -8.39
N HIS A 74 16.04 28.96 -7.44
CA HIS A 74 16.33 28.33 -6.16
C HIS A 74 15.21 27.37 -5.77
N ILE A 75 15.51 26.08 -5.66
CA ILE A 75 14.59 25.07 -5.15
C ILE A 75 15.00 24.72 -3.73
N ILE A 76 14.06 24.90 -2.79
CA ILE A 76 14.17 24.44 -1.41
C ILE A 76 13.31 23.18 -1.31
N LEU A 77 13.92 22.03 -1.02
CA LEU A 77 13.21 20.77 -0.81
C LEU A 77 13.37 20.36 0.65
N GLU A 78 12.25 20.43 1.39
CA GLU A 78 12.13 19.95 2.76
C GLU A 78 11.51 18.56 2.75
N ASN A 79 12.13 17.61 3.43
CA ASN A 79 11.74 16.21 3.42
C ASN A 79 11.24 15.75 4.80
N LYS A 80 9.97 15.35 4.86
CA LYS A 80 9.35 14.77 6.05
C LYS A 80 8.90 13.35 5.78
N ILE A 81 9.19 12.44 6.69
CA ILE A 81 8.62 11.09 6.75
C ILE A 81 7.71 11.01 7.97
N ASN A 82 8.29 11.18 9.16
CA ASN A 82 7.60 11.04 10.44
C ASN A 82 7.95 12.14 11.46
N ALA A 83 8.96 12.98 11.20
CA ALA A 83 9.28 14.08 12.09
C ALA A 83 8.22 15.17 12.03
N GLY A 84 8.01 15.81 13.18
CA GLY A 84 7.22 17.03 13.28
C GLY A 84 7.88 18.19 12.55
N ASP A 85 7.07 19.17 12.20
CA ASP A 85 7.55 20.41 11.62
C ASP A 85 8.27 21.25 12.69
N GLN A 86 9.34 21.95 12.28
CA GLN A 86 10.11 22.83 13.16
C GLN A 86 9.60 24.28 13.11
N GLU A 87 9.90 25.06 14.15
CA GLU A 87 9.47 26.46 14.25
C GLU A 87 10.01 27.31 13.10
N ALA A 88 9.10 28.02 12.44
CA ALA A 88 9.41 29.00 11.39
C ALA A 88 10.34 28.45 10.29
N GLN A 89 10.37 27.14 10.08
CA GLN A 89 11.36 26.44 9.28
C GLN A 89 11.32 26.90 7.82
N ILE A 90 10.17 26.81 7.16
CA ILE A 90 10.02 27.27 5.77
C ILE A 90 10.30 28.78 5.65
N LYS A 91 9.82 29.57 6.62
CA LYS A 91 10.06 31.02 6.64
C LYS A 91 11.55 31.38 6.74
N ARG A 92 12.30 30.65 7.56
CA ARG A 92 13.75 30.83 7.72
C ARG A 92 14.47 30.50 6.42
N TYR A 93 14.15 29.38 5.78
CA TYR A 93 14.81 28.99 4.52
C TYR A 93 14.62 30.02 3.41
N ILE A 94 13.39 30.50 3.22
CA ILE A 94 13.10 31.55 2.23
C ILE A 94 13.93 32.80 2.52
N LYS A 95 13.97 33.25 3.79
CA LYS A 95 14.74 34.44 4.18
C LYS A 95 16.24 34.27 3.99
N THR A 96 16.78 33.09 4.29
CA THR A 96 18.20 32.79 4.09
C THR A 96 18.55 32.91 2.61
N VAL A 97 17.81 32.23 1.73
CA VAL A 97 18.04 32.29 0.29
C VAL A 97 17.85 33.70 -0.27
N GLN A 98 16.82 34.44 0.16
CA GLN A 98 16.64 35.83 -0.24
C GLN A 98 17.81 36.71 0.17
N LYS A 99 18.29 36.58 1.41
CA LYS A 99 19.40 37.39 1.94
C LYS A 99 20.70 37.13 1.20
N GLU A 100 20.98 35.89 0.84
CA GLU A 100 22.21 35.51 0.13
C GLU A 100 22.22 35.96 -1.34
N ASN A 101 21.07 36.34 -1.88
CA ASN A 101 20.89 36.73 -3.28
C ASN A 101 20.26 38.13 -3.39
N ASP A 102 20.59 39.03 -2.46
CA ASP A 102 20.19 40.45 -2.45
C ASP A 102 18.68 40.72 -2.63
N GLY A 103 17.84 39.74 -2.29
CA GLY A 103 16.39 39.80 -2.43
C GLY A 103 15.85 39.49 -3.84
N GLU A 104 16.70 39.18 -4.81
CA GLU A 104 16.31 38.93 -6.22
C GLU A 104 16.08 37.44 -6.52
N ALA A 105 16.23 36.55 -5.54
CA ALA A 105 16.05 35.11 -5.72
C ALA A 105 14.63 34.72 -6.10
N GLU A 106 14.49 34.00 -7.23
CA GLU A 106 13.25 33.29 -7.55
C GLU A 106 13.24 31.92 -6.86
N ILE A 107 12.36 31.77 -5.85
CA ILE A 107 12.33 30.60 -4.98
C ILE A 107 11.12 29.71 -5.28
N TYR A 108 11.36 28.40 -5.32
CA TYR A 108 10.35 27.35 -5.32
C TYR A 108 10.53 26.45 -4.09
N VAL A 109 9.50 26.36 -3.25
CA VAL A 109 9.50 25.47 -2.09
C VAL A 109 8.76 24.18 -2.43
N LEU A 110 9.47 23.05 -2.33
CA LEU A 110 8.92 21.71 -2.39
C LEU A 110 8.85 21.14 -0.97
N PHE A 111 7.67 20.71 -0.57
CA PHE A 111 7.49 20.03 0.71
C PHE A 111 7.15 18.57 0.46
N LEU A 112 8.12 17.69 0.68
CA LEU A 112 8.03 16.26 0.42
C LEU A 112 7.54 15.53 1.66
N SER A 113 6.45 14.78 1.54
CA SER A 113 5.92 13.94 2.62
C SER A 113 5.22 12.68 2.10
N PRO A 114 4.98 11.64 2.92
CA PRO A 114 4.37 10.42 2.38
C PRO A 114 2.95 10.64 1.82
N GLN A 115 2.22 11.66 2.27
CA GLN A 115 0.86 11.95 1.77
C GLN A 115 0.78 13.25 0.95
N GLY A 116 1.89 13.94 0.69
CA GLY A 116 1.88 15.23 0.00
C GLY A 116 1.13 16.31 0.78
N ARG A 117 1.31 16.36 2.11
CA ARG A 117 0.74 17.40 2.96
C ARG A 117 1.50 18.72 2.82
N GLU A 118 0.85 19.80 3.22
CA GLU A 118 1.51 21.11 3.40
C GLU A 118 2.27 21.18 4.74
N PRO A 119 3.25 22.09 4.87
CA PRO A 119 3.82 22.44 6.16
C PRO A 119 2.75 23.06 7.08
N SER A 120 2.84 22.78 8.36
CA SER A 120 1.99 23.35 9.39
C SER A 120 2.22 24.85 9.57
N GLY A 121 1.24 25.52 10.18
CA GLY A 121 1.35 26.93 10.56
C GLY A 121 2.55 27.23 11.47
N TYR A 122 3.01 26.25 12.25
CA TYR A 122 4.21 26.37 13.10
C TYR A 122 5.48 26.59 12.26
N SER A 123 5.62 25.87 11.15
CA SER A 123 6.74 26.03 10.21
C SER A 123 6.60 27.24 9.30
N LEU A 124 5.36 27.59 8.91
CA LEU A 124 5.08 28.77 8.09
C LEU A 124 5.26 30.10 8.85
N SER A 125 5.05 30.12 10.17
CA SER A 125 5.24 31.31 11.03
C SER A 125 4.60 32.59 10.45
N GLY A 126 3.30 32.49 10.18
CA GLY A 126 2.47 33.59 9.68
C GLY A 126 2.47 33.78 8.15
N LEU A 127 3.24 33.00 7.40
CA LEU A 127 3.09 32.86 5.95
C LEU A 127 1.84 32.03 5.62
N LYS A 128 1.28 32.23 4.43
CA LYS A 128 0.12 31.50 3.92
C LYS A 128 0.44 30.81 2.61
N ILE A 129 -0.10 29.61 2.40
CA ILE A 129 -0.06 28.92 1.11
C ILE A 129 -1.39 29.16 0.40
N GLU A 130 -1.34 29.68 -0.83
CA GLU A 130 -2.52 29.92 -1.66
C GLU A 130 -2.15 29.85 -3.15
N GLY A 131 -2.91 29.09 -3.93
CA GLY A 131 -2.75 29.03 -5.40
C GLY A 131 -1.34 28.63 -5.87
N GLY A 132 -0.68 27.70 -5.16
CA GLY A 132 0.70 27.26 -5.49
C GLY A 132 1.78 28.28 -5.15
N LYS A 133 1.51 29.20 -4.22
CA LYS A 133 2.42 30.26 -3.78
C LYS A 133 2.46 30.34 -2.26
N ILE A 134 3.59 30.79 -1.73
CA ILE A 134 3.70 31.22 -0.34
C ILE A 134 3.66 32.74 -0.33
N LEU A 135 2.76 33.28 0.50
CA LEU A 135 2.45 34.70 0.61
C LEU A 135 2.76 35.22 2.01
N GLU A 136 3.24 36.46 2.07
CA GLU A 136 3.29 37.26 3.30
C GLU A 136 1.89 37.71 3.72
N LYS A 137 1.76 38.23 4.94
CA LYS A 137 0.45 38.70 5.48
C LYS A 137 -0.20 39.79 4.63
N ASN A 138 0.60 40.59 3.93
CA ASN A 138 0.14 41.67 3.06
C ASN A 138 -0.25 41.18 1.65
N GLY A 139 -0.09 39.89 1.34
CA GLY A 139 -0.43 39.29 0.04
C GLY A 139 0.75 39.18 -0.94
N ASP A 140 1.93 39.68 -0.59
CA ASP A 140 3.10 39.61 -1.46
C ASP A 140 3.61 38.17 -1.58
N LYS A 141 3.87 37.72 -2.81
CA LYS A 141 4.45 36.41 -3.08
C LYS A 141 5.93 36.39 -2.69
N VAL A 142 6.30 35.50 -1.78
CA VAL A 142 7.71 35.27 -1.42
C VAL A 142 8.33 34.03 -2.06
N ALA A 143 7.52 33.04 -2.43
CA ALA A 143 7.97 31.85 -3.15
C ALA A 143 6.82 31.20 -3.94
N LYS A 144 7.17 30.42 -4.96
CA LYS A 144 6.28 29.37 -5.50
C LYS A 144 6.28 28.18 -4.53
N PHE A 145 5.22 27.38 -4.55
CA PHE A 145 5.08 26.24 -3.63
C PHE A 145 4.39 25.05 -4.28
N LYS A 146 4.84 23.85 -3.91
CA LYS A 146 4.17 22.60 -4.22
C LYS A 146 4.42 21.58 -3.10
N ALA A 147 3.34 20.99 -2.58
CA ALA A 147 3.44 19.77 -1.80
C ALA A 147 3.64 18.59 -2.75
N ILE A 148 4.65 17.76 -2.48
CA ILE A 148 4.96 16.56 -3.27
C ILE A 148 4.98 15.34 -2.36
N SER A 149 4.84 14.17 -2.98
CA SER A 149 4.68 12.92 -2.27
C SER A 149 5.63 11.84 -2.76
N TYR A 150 5.97 10.93 -1.85
CA TYR A 150 6.78 9.78 -2.21
C TYR A 150 6.05 8.87 -3.20
N ASP A 151 4.77 8.58 -2.99
CA ASP A 151 3.98 7.67 -3.82
C ASP A 151 3.56 8.21 -5.19
N LYS A 152 3.69 9.53 -5.42
CA LYS A 152 3.45 10.13 -6.75
C LYS A 152 4.74 10.62 -7.38
N GLU A 153 5.23 11.80 -6.98
CA GLU A 153 6.33 12.47 -7.68
C GLU A 153 7.63 11.67 -7.59
N ILE A 154 8.02 11.20 -6.40
CA ILE A 154 9.29 10.48 -6.23
C ILE A 154 9.25 9.10 -6.91
N ILE A 155 8.16 8.33 -6.76
CA ILE A 155 8.02 7.04 -7.46
C ILE A 155 8.03 7.22 -8.98
N THR A 156 7.34 8.24 -9.50
CA THR A 156 7.33 8.56 -10.94
C THR A 156 8.72 8.92 -11.43
N TRP A 157 9.41 9.81 -10.70
CA TRP A 157 10.78 10.22 -10.98
C TRP A 157 11.75 9.03 -11.01
N LEU A 158 11.74 8.19 -9.97
CA LEU A 158 12.61 7.00 -9.91
C LEU A 158 12.28 6.00 -11.04
N GLY A 159 11.02 5.92 -11.48
CA GLY A 159 10.62 5.14 -12.66
C GLY A 159 11.29 5.65 -13.93
N LEU A 160 11.20 6.96 -14.19
CA LEU A 160 11.88 7.60 -15.32
C LEU A 160 13.40 7.40 -15.27
N CYS A 161 14.01 7.52 -14.07
CA CYS A 161 15.44 7.27 -13.90
C CYS A 161 15.82 5.82 -14.22
N LEU A 162 14.96 4.84 -13.91
CA LEU A 162 15.18 3.43 -14.24
C LEU A 162 15.08 3.17 -15.74
N ASP A 163 14.14 3.83 -16.42
CA ASP A 163 13.96 3.68 -17.86
C ASP A 163 15.22 4.15 -18.62
N GLU A 164 15.82 5.26 -18.19
CA GLU A 164 17.06 5.77 -18.76
C GLU A 164 18.32 4.99 -18.30
N ALA A 165 18.39 4.62 -17.01
CA ALA A 165 19.54 3.93 -16.45
C ALA A 165 19.52 2.40 -16.66
N GLY A 166 18.54 1.85 -17.39
CA GLY A 166 18.30 0.40 -17.48
C GLY A 166 19.49 -0.41 -18.00
N ASN A 167 20.38 0.20 -18.78
CA ASN A 167 21.61 -0.44 -19.27
C ASN A 167 22.75 -0.46 -18.23
N LEU A 168 22.61 0.25 -17.11
CA LEU A 168 23.57 0.33 -16.01
C LEU A 168 23.06 -0.47 -14.81
N ALA A 169 23.24 -1.79 -14.86
CA ALA A 169 22.67 -2.74 -13.88
C ALA A 169 22.90 -2.36 -12.41
N ASN A 170 24.07 -1.82 -12.07
CA ASN A 170 24.39 -1.40 -10.70
C ASN A 170 23.53 -0.21 -10.25
N LEU A 171 23.35 0.80 -11.11
CA LEU A 171 22.58 1.99 -10.79
C LEU A 171 21.08 1.66 -10.75
N ALA A 172 20.60 0.88 -11.72
CA ALA A 172 19.23 0.39 -11.74
C ALA A 172 18.89 -0.43 -10.48
N ALA A 173 19.81 -1.28 -10.01
CA ALA A 173 19.62 -2.05 -8.79
C ALA A 173 19.51 -1.16 -7.54
N VAL A 174 20.35 -0.12 -7.43
CA VAL A 174 20.33 0.81 -6.29
C VAL A 174 19.06 1.65 -6.27
N ILE A 175 18.63 2.18 -7.41
CA ILE A 175 17.37 2.94 -7.55
C ILE A 175 16.17 2.04 -7.22
N SER A 176 16.15 0.81 -7.74
CA SER A 176 15.09 -0.17 -7.44
C SER A 176 15.05 -0.52 -5.95
N GLN A 177 16.20 -0.64 -5.29
CA GLN A 177 16.25 -0.89 -3.85
C GLN A 177 15.66 0.28 -3.04
N TYR A 178 15.89 1.53 -3.44
CA TYR A 178 15.27 2.67 -2.77
C TYR A 178 13.76 2.76 -3.06
N LYS A 179 13.33 2.45 -4.27
CA LYS A 179 11.90 2.30 -4.61
C LYS A 179 11.20 1.32 -3.67
N ASN A 180 11.84 0.18 -3.40
CA ASN A 180 11.35 -0.82 -2.43
C ASN A 180 11.29 -0.28 -0.98
N VAL A 181 12.21 0.61 -0.59
CA VAL A 181 12.14 1.29 0.72
C VAL A 181 10.89 2.16 0.79
N ILE A 182 10.61 2.93 -0.27
CA ILE A 182 9.39 3.74 -0.35
C ILE A 182 8.14 2.85 -0.26
N GLU A 183 8.07 1.75 -1.01
CA GLU A 183 6.94 0.82 -0.94
C GLU A 183 6.71 0.24 0.46
N LYS A 184 7.79 0.05 1.26
CA LYS A 184 7.67 -0.38 2.65
C LYS A 184 7.03 0.67 3.54
N ILE A 185 7.30 1.96 3.33
CA ILE A 185 6.63 3.06 4.06
C ILE A 185 5.10 2.96 3.89
N TYR A 186 4.63 2.57 2.71
CA TYR A 186 3.21 2.41 2.43
C TYR A 186 2.64 1.01 2.70
N GLY A 187 3.45 0.06 3.21
CA GLY A 187 3.02 -1.34 3.37
C GLY A 187 2.69 -2.05 2.05
N LYS A 188 3.17 -1.52 0.91
CA LYS A 188 2.93 -2.07 -0.45
C LYS A 188 4.00 -3.06 -0.88
N TYR A 189 5.13 -3.11 -0.18
CA TYR A 189 6.26 -3.97 -0.53
C TYR A 189 5.91 -5.46 -0.40
N LYS A 190 5.96 -6.18 -1.51
CA LYS A 190 5.56 -7.60 -1.60
C LYS A 190 6.68 -8.61 -1.35
N GLY A 191 7.88 -8.15 -0.93
CA GLY A 191 9.06 -9.00 -0.81
C GLY A 191 9.92 -9.03 -2.07
N VAL A 192 11.03 -9.76 -2.02
CA VAL A 192 11.84 -10.03 -3.23
C VAL A 192 10.99 -10.96 -4.11
N GLN A 193 10.34 -10.40 -5.13
CA GLN A 193 9.72 -11.22 -6.16
C GLN A 193 10.84 -11.83 -6.98
N MET A 194 10.98 -13.16 -6.87
CA MET A 194 11.86 -13.90 -7.74
C MET A 194 11.31 -13.81 -9.16
N ASP A 195 12.19 -13.61 -10.15
CA ASP A 195 11.81 -13.60 -11.56
C ASP A 195 10.90 -14.80 -11.87
N GLU A 196 9.73 -14.55 -12.46
CA GLU A 196 8.74 -15.58 -12.76
C GLU A 196 9.35 -16.73 -13.59
N ARG A 197 10.30 -16.44 -14.48
CA ARG A 197 11.02 -17.46 -15.25
C ARG A 197 11.91 -18.33 -14.37
N LYS A 198 12.55 -17.75 -13.35
CA LYS A 198 13.33 -18.52 -12.36
C LYS A 198 12.42 -19.38 -11.50
N ILE A 199 11.23 -18.89 -11.14
CA ILE A 199 10.23 -19.69 -10.43
C ILE A 199 9.82 -20.89 -11.28
N ILE A 200 9.49 -20.65 -12.56
CA ILE A 200 9.15 -21.71 -13.52
C ILE A 200 10.30 -22.72 -13.65
N GLU A 201 11.55 -22.26 -13.79
CA GLU A 201 12.71 -23.14 -13.88
C GLU A 201 12.87 -24.03 -12.64
N ILE A 202 12.71 -23.47 -11.43
CA ILE A 202 12.77 -24.24 -10.18
C ILE A 202 11.63 -25.26 -10.12
N ILE A 203 10.42 -24.87 -10.50
CA ILE A 203 9.26 -25.79 -10.55
C ILE A 203 9.56 -26.93 -11.52
N LEU A 204 10.04 -26.64 -12.73
CA LEU A 204 10.35 -27.67 -13.73
C LEU A 204 11.45 -28.63 -13.23
N LYS A 205 12.47 -28.13 -12.53
CA LYS A 205 13.53 -28.97 -11.94
C LYS A 205 13.04 -29.85 -10.78
N ASN A 206 11.94 -29.48 -10.14
CA ASN A 206 11.40 -30.16 -8.95
C ASN A 206 9.93 -30.55 -9.15
N TYR A 207 9.53 -30.85 -10.39
CA TYR A 207 8.12 -30.88 -10.79
C TYR A 207 7.32 -31.88 -9.95
N ASP A 208 7.80 -33.11 -9.79
CA ASP A 208 7.10 -34.16 -9.06
C ASP A 208 6.89 -33.80 -7.59
N VAL A 209 7.88 -33.18 -6.96
CA VAL A 209 7.80 -32.72 -5.57
C VAL A 209 6.79 -31.59 -5.43
N VAL A 210 6.83 -30.62 -6.36
CA VAL A 210 5.88 -29.50 -6.37
C VAL A 210 4.45 -30.00 -6.65
N ASP A 211 4.30 -30.99 -7.52
CA ASP A 211 3.02 -31.62 -7.80
C ASP A 211 2.46 -32.35 -6.56
N GLU A 212 3.29 -33.09 -5.83
CA GLU A 212 2.88 -33.72 -4.56
C GLU A 212 2.51 -32.67 -3.50
N ILE A 213 3.29 -31.59 -3.38
CA ILE A 213 2.96 -30.45 -2.51
C ILE A 213 1.59 -29.89 -2.87
N ARG A 214 1.37 -29.58 -4.15
CA ARG A 214 0.13 -28.95 -4.62
C ARG A 214 -1.08 -29.87 -4.45
N ASN A 215 -0.95 -31.15 -4.78
CA ASN A 215 -2.09 -32.05 -4.89
C ASN A 215 -2.42 -32.82 -3.60
N LYS A 216 -1.49 -32.88 -2.64
CA LYS A 216 -1.68 -33.63 -1.39
C LYS A 216 -1.44 -32.75 -0.16
N TYR A 217 -0.23 -32.23 0.00
CA TYR A 217 0.12 -31.50 1.22
C TYR A 217 -0.63 -30.17 1.37
N PHE A 218 -0.91 -29.48 0.27
CA PHE A 218 -1.69 -28.24 0.28
C PHE A 218 -3.16 -28.48 0.64
N ASP A 219 -3.76 -29.56 0.12
CA ASP A 219 -5.13 -29.95 0.47
C ASP A 219 -5.23 -30.34 1.96
N MET A 220 -4.23 -31.07 2.48
CA MET A 220 -4.13 -31.38 3.91
C MET A 220 -3.98 -30.12 4.78
N ALA A 221 -3.12 -29.19 4.38
CA ALA A 221 -2.91 -27.93 5.10
C ALA A 221 -4.19 -27.09 5.13
N ASN A 222 -4.91 -27.01 4.00
CA ASN A 222 -6.20 -26.31 3.92
C ASN A 222 -7.25 -26.96 4.82
N ALA A 223 -7.33 -28.29 4.86
CA ALA A 223 -8.26 -29.01 5.73
C ALA A 223 -7.97 -28.70 7.21
N ASN A 224 -6.70 -28.74 7.63
CA ASN A 224 -6.30 -28.40 9.00
C ASN A 224 -6.67 -26.96 9.38
N ARG A 225 -6.37 -26.00 8.49
CA ARG A 225 -6.70 -24.58 8.71
C ARG A 225 -8.21 -24.34 8.78
N LEU A 226 -8.99 -25.04 7.95
CA LEU A 226 -10.45 -24.95 7.97
C LEU A 226 -11.01 -25.52 9.27
N ASN A 227 -10.52 -26.67 9.72
CA ASN A 227 -10.93 -27.28 11.00
C ASN A 227 -10.62 -26.36 12.19
N GLU A 228 -9.42 -25.76 12.23
CA GLU A 228 -9.05 -24.80 13.27
C GLU A 228 -9.99 -23.59 13.27
N PHE A 229 -10.24 -23.01 12.08
CA PHE A 229 -11.16 -21.89 11.94
C PHE A 229 -12.58 -22.24 12.40
N MET A 230 -13.11 -23.40 12.00
CA MET A 230 -14.46 -23.83 12.36
C MET A 230 -14.59 -24.13 13.86
N SER A 231 -13.55 -24.66 14.50
CA SER A 231 -13.51 -24.83 15.95
C SER A 231 -13.61 -23.49 16.70
N ASN A 232 -12.90 -22.48 16.22
CA ASN A 232 -12.97 -21.12 16.76
C ASN A 232 -14.36 -20.49 16.53
N VAL A 233 -14.93 -20.65 15.34
CA VAL A 233 -16.28 -20.16 15.02
C VAL A 233 -17.33 -20.83 15.91
N LYS A 234 -17.27 -22.16 16.07
CA LYS A 234 -18.16 -22.91 16.96
C LYS A 234 -18.11 -22.36 18.38
N THR A 235 -16.90 -22.22 18.93
CA THR A 235 -16.69 -21.71 20.28
C THR A 235 -17.29 -20.31 20.46
N GLU A 236 -17.18 -19.44 19.47
CA GLU A 236 -17.72 -18.08 19.55
C GLU A 236 -19.24 -18.03 19.37
N LEU A 237 -19.80 -18.89 18.51
CA LEU A 237 -21.25 -19.01 18.36
C LEU A 237 -21.92 -19.57 19.62
N GLU A 238 -21.34 -20.59 20.24
CA GLU A 238 -21.87 -21.19 21.48
C GLU A 238 -21.93 -20.20 22.65
N LYS A 239 -21.06 -19.18 22.67
CA LYS A 239 -21.12 -18.09 23.67
C LYS A 239 -22.26 -17.10 23.41
N ARG A 240 -22.63 -16.91 22.14
CA ARG A 240 -23.59 -15.86 21.70
C ARG A 240 -25.01 -16.39 21.58
N LEU A 241 -25.15 -17.67 21.26
CA LEU A 241 -26.45 -18.31 21.07
C LEU A 241 -27.01 -18.83 22.41
N SER A 242 -28.34 -18.82 22.53
CA SER A 242 -29.02 -19.44 23.67
C SER A 242 -28.85 -20.96 23.67
N GLN A 243 -29.00 -21.60 24.83
CA GLN A 243 -28.86 -23.06 25.02
C GLN A 243 -29.77 -23.93 24.13
N GLU A 244 -30.81 -23.35 23.53
CA GLU A 244 -31.66 -24.04 22.56
C GLU A 244 -30.98 -24.34 21.21
N TRP A 245 -29.93 -23.60 20.86
CA TRP A 245 -29.19 -23.77 19.62
C TRP A 245 -28.04 -24.74 19.81
N CYS A 246 -27.89 -25.65 18.86
CA CYS A 246 -26.76 -26.57 18.74
C CYS A 246 -25.85 -26.11 17.61
N VAL A 247 -24.54 -26.16 17.85
CA VAL A 247 -23.50 -25.90 16.84
C VAL A 247 -22.65 -27.16 16.69
N GLU A 248 -22.74 -27.78 15.53
CA GLU A 248 -21.98 -29.00 15.21
C GLU A 248 -21.05 -28.71 14.03
N ILE A 249 -19.84 -29.28 14.09
CA ILE A 249 -18.82 -29.15 13.05
C ILE A 249 -18.46 -30.53 12.53
N GLU A 250 -18.09 -30.58 11.26
CA GLU A 250 -17.65 -31.79 10.58
C GLU A 250 -16.16 -31.65 10.22
N GLU A 251 -15.38 -32.74 10.28
CA GLU A 251 -13.98 -32.71 9.89
C GLU A 251 -13.83 -32.53 8.37
N ALA A 252 -12.96 -31.60 7.98
CA ALA A 252 -12.69 -31.26 6.59
C ALA A 252 -12.16 -32.45 5.78
N ASP A 253 -12.87 -32.77 4.69
CA ASP A 253 -12.49 -33.79 3.73
C ASP A 253 -12.40 -33.17 2.32
N PRO A 254 -11.19 -33.00 1.76
CA PRO A 254 -11.02 -32.35 0.47
C PRO A 254 -11.53 -33.18 -0.71
N SER A 255 -11.86 -34.46 -0.51
CA SER A 255 -12.24 -35.40 -1.58
C SER A 255 -13.71 -35.33 -1.98
N ARG A 256 -14.56 -34.65 -1.21
CA ARG A 256 -16.02 -34.57 -1.37
C ARG A 256 -16.57 -33.15 -1.23
N TYR A 257 -17.86 -33.01 -1.55
CA TYR A 257 -18.65 -31.87 -1.11
C TYR A 257 -18.75 -31.87 0.41
N PHE A 258 -18.65 -30.69 1.00
CA PHE A 258 -18.36 -30.57 2.41
C PHE A 258 -19.15 -29.44 3.06
N THR A 259 -19.78 -29.76 4.20
CA THR A 259 -20.54 -28.83 5.02
C THR A 259 -19.87 -28.77 6.40
N PRO A 260 -18.96 -27.81 6.63
CA PRO A 260 -18.17 -27.75 7.85
C PRO A 260 -18.95 -27.49 9.14
N ILE A 261 -20.10 -26.85 9.06
CA ILE A 261 -20.81 -26.36 10.24
C ILE A 261 -22.32 -26.38 10.06
N TYR A 262 -23.00 -26.82 11.12
CA TYR A 262 -24.44 -26.87 11.24
C TYR A 262 -24.88 -26.14 12.50
N ILE A 263 -25.81 -25.20 12.35
CA ILE A 263 -26.42 -24.44 13.43
C ILE A 263 -27.93 -24.71 13.39
N PHE A 264 -28.47 -25.38 14.40
CA PHE A 264 -29.84 -25.88 14.38
C PHE A 264 -30.44 -25.96 15.80
N LYS A 265 -31.72 -26.31 15.91
CA LYS A 265 -32.36 -26.61 17.20
C LYS A 265 -32.85 -28.05 17.24
N ARG A 266 -32.50 -28.78 18.30
CA ARG A 266 -33.00 -30.16 18.54
C ARG A 266 -34.51 -30.21 18.80
N SER A 267 -35.12 -29.09 19.18
CA SER A 267 -36.57 -29.00 19.33
C SER A 267 -37.33 -28.98 17.99
N TRP A 268 -36.64 -28.74 16.87
CA TRP A 268 -37.24 -28.79 15.55
C TRP A 268 -37.39 -30.23 15.04
N ASP A 269 -36.40 -31.09 15.32
CA ASP A 269 -36.38 -32.52 15.00
C ASP A 269 -35.19 -33.22 15.68
N ASN A 270 -35.16 -34.55 15.64
CA ASN A 270 -34.03 -35.39 16.07
C ASN A 270 -32.81 -35.36 15.11
N GLY A 271 -32.71 -34.37 14.21
CA GLY A 271 -31.62 -34.24 13.23
C GLY A 271 -31.59 -32.87 12.54
N TYR A 272 -30.93 -32.79 11.37
CA TYR A 272 -30.77 -31.54 10.60
C TYR A 272 -31.98 -31.22 9.69
N LEU A 273 -33.21 -31.32 10.21
CA LEU A 273 -34.42 -31.00 9.42
C LEU A 273 -34.34 -29.58 8.83
N LEU A 274 -33.85 -28.64 9.64
CA LEU A 274 -33.59 -27.25 9.26
C LEU A 274 -32.32 -26.77 9.97
N ALA A 275 -31.34 -26.29 9.23
CA ALA A 275 -30.07 -25.81 9.78
C ALA A 275 -29.55 -24.60 9.01
N PHE A 276 -28.96 -23.65 9.72
CA PHE A 276 -28.05 -22.68 9.11
C PHE A 276 -26.69 -23.37 8.91
N VAL A 277 -26.18 -23.37 7.69
CA VAL A 277 -24.95 -24.06 7.34
C VAL A 277 -24.06 -23.20 6.47
N LEU A 278 -22.77 -23.53 6.47
CA LEU A 278 -21.83 -23.18 5.40
C LEU A 278 -21.57 -24.45 4.59
N GLU A 279 -21.74 -24.40 3.27
CA GLU A 279 -21.46 -25.53 2.36
C GLU A 279 -20.48 -25.10 1.26
N PHE A 280 -19.63 -26.03 0.81
CA PHE A 280 -18.78 -25.86 -0.36
C PHE A 280 -19.33 -26.66 -1.54
N ASP A 281 -19.60 -25.99 -2.66
CA ASP A 281 -20.10 -26.61 -3.91
C ASP A 281 -18.97 -27.14 -4.80
N SER A 282 -17.84 -27.46 -4.19
CA SER A 282 -16.71 -28.08 -4.86
C SER A 282 -15.85 -28.83 -3.86
N LYS A 283 -15.17 -29.86 -4.36
CA LYS A 283 -14.02 -30.47 -3.70
C LYS A 283 -12.97 -29.40 -3.39
N LYS A 284 -12.07 -29.70 -2.44
CA LYS A 284 -10.99 -28.80 -1.99
C LYS A 284 -11.46 -27.45 -1.44
N PHE A 285 -12.69 -27.37 -0.95
CA PHE A 285 -13.23 -26.19 -0.22
C PHE A 285 -13.32 -24.91 -1.08
N LEU A 286 -13.71 -25.05 -2.35
CA LEU A 286 -13.95 -23.91 -3.23
C LEU A 286 -15.44 -23.56 -3.26
N TYR A 287 -15.74 -22.28 -3.53
CA TYR A 287 -17.10 -21.75 -3.67
C TYR A 287 -17.97 -21.97 -2.41
N PRO A 288 -17.64 -21.33 -1.27
CA PRO A 288 -18.47 -21.41 -0.07
C PRO A 288 -19.79 -20.67 -0.26
N TYR A 289 -20.86 -21.21 0.31
CA TYR A 289 -22.15 -20.56 0.45
C TYR A 289 -22.63 -20.70 1.89
N ILE A 290 -23.27 -19.66 2.40
CA ILE A 290 -23.89 -19.68 3.73
C ILE A 290 -25.39 -19.48 3.53
N GLY A 291 -26.18 -20.22 4.29
CA GLY A 291 -27.62 -20.18 4.11
C GLY A 291 -28.37 -21.16 4.98
N LEU A 292 -29.66 -21.26 4.69
CA LEU A 292 -30.58 -22.16 5.35
C LEU A 292 -30.70 -23.44 4.50
N ALA A 293 -30.22 -24.55 5.04
CA ALA A 293 -30.39 -25.89 4.50
C ALA A 293 -31.58 -26.58 5.17
N TYR A 294 -32.31 -27.37 4.38
CA TYR A 294 -33.39 -28.20 4.88
C TYR A 294 -33.37 -29.58 4.24
N ASP A 295 -33.86 -30.56 4.99
CA ASP A 295 -34.01 -31.94 4.52
C ASP A 295 -35.24 -32.06 3.60
N THR A 296 -35.01 -32.25 2.31
CA THR A 296 -36.07 -32.27 1.29
C THR A 296 -37.05 -33.43 1.43
N ASP A 297 -36.62 -34.53 2.05
CA ASP A 297 -37.44 -35.74 2.17
C ASP A 297 -38.33 -35.68 3.41
N ARG A 298 -37.89 -34.94 4.44
CA ARG A 298 -38.59 -34.86 5.74
C ARG A 298 -39.32 -33.54 5.96
N ILE A 299 -38.92 -32.44 5.33
CA ILE A 299 -39.55 -31.14 5.59
C ILE A 299 -40.93 -31.04 4.94
N ASN A 300 -41.90 -30.52 5.69
CA ASN A 300 -43.21 -30.24 5.12
C ASN A 300 -43.09 -29.08 4.11
N LYS A 301 -43.42 -29.40 2.86
CA LYS A 301 -43.32 -28.51 1.70
C LYS A 301 -44.06 -27.17 1.89
N ALA A 302 -45.17 -27.17 2.65
CA ALA A 302 -45.90 -25.93 2.96
C ALA A 302 -45.07 -24.93 3.78
N TYR A 303 -44.15 -25.39 4.64
CA TYR A 303 -43.23 -24.50 5.35
C TYR A 303 -42.21 -23.88 4.39
N ILE A 304 -41.68 -24.66 3.46
CA ILE A 304 -40.75 -24.16 2.44
C ILE A 304 -41.44 -23.12 1.56
N ASP A 305 -42.64 -23.40 1.07
CA ASP A 305 -43.41 -22.47 0.25
C ASP A 305 -43.69 -21.16 1.03
N SER A 306 -43.99 -21.24 2.33
CA SER A 306 -44.19 -20.06 3.18
C SER A 306 -42.92 -19.24 3.44
N ILE A 307 -41.77 -19.91 3.52
CA ILE A 307 -40.45 -19.27 3.67
C ILE A 307 -40.07 -18.58 2.36
N GLN A 308 -40.27 -19.26 1.22
CA GLN A 308 -40.04 -18.72 -0.12
C GLN A 308 -40.84 -17.43 -0.38
N VAL A 309 -42.08 -17.35 0.12
CA VAL A 309 -42.93 -16.16 -0.01
C VAL A 309 -42.44 -14.98 0.85
N LYS A 310 -41.70 -15.23 1.95
CA LYS A 310 -41.27 -14.19 2.91
C LYS A 310 -39.83 -13.71 2.73
N ILE A 311 -39.01 -14.45 2.01
CA ILE A 311 -37.60 -14.10 1.79
C ILE A 311 -37.48 -13.10 0.62
N SER A 312 -36.64 -12.06 0.77
CA SER A 312 -36.45 -10.98 -0.20
C SER A 312 -35.83 -11.47 -1.53
N SER A 313 -35.89 -10.64 -2.57
CA SER A 313 -35.25 -10.88 -3.88
C SER A 313 -33.72 -11.01 -3.85
N GLU A 314 -33.10 -10.86 -2.67
CA GLU A 314 -31.65 -10.94 -2.48
C GLU A 314 -31.16 -12.37 -2.18
N TRP A 315 -32.06 -13.33 -1.97
CA TRP A 315 -31.72 -14.72 -1.72
C TRP A 315 -31.94 -15.57 -2.97
N ASN A 316 -30.95 -16.40 -3.29
CA ASN A 316 -31.10 -17.43 -4.32
C ASN A 316 -31.60 -18.71 -3.66
N ILE A 317 -32.79 -19.15 -4.02
CA ILE A 317 -33.43 -20.34 -3.44
C ILE A 317 -33.23 -21.53 -4.39
N GLY A 318 -32.40 -22.49 -3.97
CA GLY A 318 -32.29 -23.81 -4.57
C GLY A 318 -33.19 -24.83 -3.88
N THR A 319 -33.24 -26.04 -4.45
CA THR A 319 -34.16 -27.13 -4.02
C THR A 319 -33.94 -27.61 -2.58
N ARG A 320 -32.71 -27.50 -2.06
CA ARG A 320 -32.31 -27.89 -0.69
C ARG A 320 -31.84 -26.69 0.16
N PHE A 321 -31.55 -25.56 -0.48
CA PHE A 321 -30.69 -24.53 0.09
C PHE A 321 -31.13 -23.13 -0.30
N ALA A 322 -31.46 -22.29 0.67
CA ALA A 322 -31.66 -20.86 0.46
C ALA A 322 -30.38 -20.13 0.86
N ARG A 323 -29.70 -19.50 -0.11
CA ARG A 323 -28.43 -18.77 0.12
C ARG A 323 -28.62 -17.27 -0.05
N TRP A 324 -28.01 -16.52 0.85
CA TRP A 324 -27.88 -15.07 0.74
C TRP A 324 -26.75 -14.73 -0.24
N LYS A 325 -26.94 -13.74 -1.12
CA LYS A 325 -25.96 -13.37 -2.14
C LYS A 325 -24.90 -12.41 -1.62
#